data_AF-A0A2E9BV25-F1
#
_entry.id   AF-A0A2E9BV25-F1
#
_cell.length_a   1.000
_cell.length_b   1.000
_cell.length_c   1.000
_cell.angle_alpha   90.00
_cell.angle_beta   90.00
_cell.angle_gamma   90.00
#
_symmetry.space_group_name_H-M   'P 1'
#
loop_
_entity.id
_entity.type
_entity.pdbx_description
1 polymer ?
#
loop_
_entity_poly.entity_id
_entity_poly.type
_entity_poly.pdbx_seq_one_letter_code
_entity_poly.pdbx_strand_id
1 'polypeptide(L)'
;MNADLDAFIEARRALRFGYFDNDCATFAADWVREVRGTDPLAPLRAEGGVLEPRRLLTALRHVRAAGGFEAAANALLGPSKPGLCAQRGDVVLARSGGRIGRVSGHCFGICTGTHVAALGTDRMNFLPLTAAVAAWRSACAV
;
A
#
# COMPACT_ATOMS: atom_id res chain seq x y z
N MET A 1 -13.74 -12.10 -13.07
CA MET A 1 -13.92 -10.66 -13.36
C MET A 1 -12.56 -10.00 -13.20
N ASN A 2 -12.05 -9.29 -14.21
CA ASN A 2 -10.85 -8.48 -14.03
C ASN A 2 -11.28 -7.24 -13.21
N ALA A 3 -10.65 -7.03 -12.05
CA ALA A 3 -10.88 -5.84 -11.24
C ALA A 3 -10.55 -4.57 -12.07
N ASP A 4 -11.42 -3.57 -12.03
CA ASP A 4 -11.20 -2.28 -12.69
C ASP A 4 -10.44 -1.34 -11.75
N LEU A 5 -9.15 -1.12 -12.06
CA LEU A 5 -8.30 -0.25 -11.25
C LEU A 5 -8.72 1.22 -11.31
N ASP A 6 -9.22 1.72 -12.45
CA ASP A 6 -9.54 3.13 -12.57
C ASP A 6 -10.81 3.44 -11.75
N ALA A 7 -11.81 2.55 -11.82
CA ALA A 7 -12.99 2.62 -10.97
C ALA A 7 -12.63 2.51 -9.47
N PHE A 8 -11.72 1.60 -9.11
CA PHE A 8 -11.25 1.44 -7.73
C PHE A 8 -10.56 2.71 -7.22
N ILE A 9 -9.66 3.29 -8.02
CA ILE A 9 -8.94 4.52 -7.68
C ILE A 9 -9.91 5.68 -7.46
N GLU A 10 -10.87 5.86 -8.36
CA GLU A 10 -11.82 6.97 -8.27
C GLU A 10 -12.75 6.82 -7.04
N ALA A 11 -13.23 5.61 -6.76
CA ALA A 11 -14.02 5.33 -5.57
C ALA A 11 -13.26 5.66 -4.28
N ARG A 12 -11.97 5.35 -4.21
CA ARG A 12 -11.12 5.63 -3.03
C ARG A 12 -10.71 7.09 -2.90
N ARG A 13 -10.57 7.78 -4.03
CA ARG A 13 -10.27 9.22 -4.07
C ARG A 13 -11.34 10.07 -3.42
N ALA A 14 -12.62 9.63 -3.47
CA ALA A 14 -13.74 10.33 -2.87
C ALA A 14 -13.80 10.22 -1.33
N LEU A 15 -13.03 9.31 -0.74
CA LEU A 15 -13.04 9.06 0.71
C LEU A 15 -12.05 9.98 1.44
N ARG A 16 -12.42 10.39 2.66
CA ARG A 16 -11.52 11.14 3.54
C ARG A 16 -10.38 10.27 4.03
N PHE A 17 -9.20 10.87 4.22
CA PHE A 17 -8.08 10.17 4.85
C PHE A 17 -8.40 9.81 6.30
N GLY A 18 -8.03 8.60 6.70
CA GLY A 18 -8.10 8.15 8.08
C GLY A 18 -7.13 6.99 8.30
N TYR A 19 -6.28 7.10 9.33
CA TYR A 19 -5.39 6.00 9.67
C TYR A 19 -6.19 4.74 9.99
N PHE A 20 -5.72 3.60 9.46
CA PHE A 20 -6.34 2.28 9.56
C PHE A 20 -7.64 2.11 8.78
N ASP A 21 -8.24 3.18 8.23
CA ASP A 21 -9.48 3.14 7.45
C ASP A 21 -9.26 3.41 5.96
N ASN A 22 -8.58 4.52 5.65
CA ASN A 22 -8.33 5.01 4.31
C ASN A 22 -6.98 5.75 4.27
N ASP A 23 -5.91 5.00 4.52
CA ASP A 23 -4.53 5.44 4.39
C ASP A 23 -3.81 4.66 3.28
N CYS A 24 -2.54 4.97 3.04
CA CYS A 24 -1.79 4.36 1.94
C CYS A 24 -1.65 2.83 2.08
N ALA A 25 -1.56 2.29 3.30
CA ALA A 25 -1.40 0.85 3.52
C ALA A 25 -2.75 0.13 3.34
N THR A 26 -3.82 0.67 3.94
CA THR A 26 -5.16 0.12 3.76
C THR A 26 -5.62 0.19 2.31
N PHE A 27 -5.33 1.28 1.59
CA PHE A 27 -5.63 1.42 0.17
C PHE A 27 -4.96 0.35 -0.71
N ALA A 28 -3.66 0.12 -0.49
CA ALA A 28 -2.95 -0.92 -1.23
C ALA A 28 -3.45 -2.33 -0.87
N ALA A 29 -3.72 -2.59 0.42
CA ALA A 29 -4.26 -3.86 0.88
C ALA A 29 -5.65 -4.16 0.32
N ASP A 30 -6.53 -3.16 0.27
CA ASP A 30 -7.86 -3.30 -0.28
C ASP A 30 -7.84 -3.55 -1.80
N TRP A 31 -6.86 -3.01 -2.53
CA TRP A 31 -6.66 -3.38 -3.93
C TRP A 31 -6.22 -4.83 -4.09
N VAL A 32 -5.30 -5.30 -3.26
CA VAL A 32 -4.90 -6.71 -3.25
C VAL A 32 -6.10 -7.60 -2.94
N ARG A 33 -6.95 -7.20 -1.99
CA ARG A 33 -8.21 -7.89 -1.67
C ARG A 33 -9.16 -7.94 -2.86
N GLU A 34 -9.33 -6.83 -3.57
CA GLU A 34 -10.19 -6.76 -4.76
C GLU A 34 -9.70 -7.70 -5.88
N VAL A 35 -8.38 -7.75 -6.09
CA VAL A 35 -7.77 -8.55 -7.18
C VAL A 35 -7.63 -10.03 -6.82
N ARG A 36 -7.22 -10.35 -5.60
CA ARG A 36 -6.90 -11.73 -5.16
C ARG A 36 -7.99 -12.39 -4.34
N GLY A 37 -8.98 -11.63 -3.86
CA GLY A 37 -9.97 -12.08 -2.88
C GLY A 37 -9.42 -12.20 -1.45
N THR A 38 -8.13 -11.93 -1.22
CA THR A 38 -7.49 -12.06 0.09
C THR A 38 -6.93 -10.73 0.58
N ASP A 39 -7.22 -10.40 1.84
CA ASP A 39 -6.70 -9.19 2.48
C ASP A 39 -5.34 -9.46 3.15
N PRO A 40 -4.25 -8.83 2.68
CA PRO A 40 -2.93 -9.04 3.26
C PRO A 40 -2.80 -8.46 4.68
N LEU A 41 -3.66 -7.51 5.09
CA LEU A 41 -3.64 -6.95 6.44
C LEU A 41 -4.52 -7.74 7.42
N ALA A 42 -5.27 -8.75 6.97
CA ALA A 42 -6.22 -9.48 7.81
C ALA A 42 -5.59 -10.02 9.11
N PRO A 43 -4.41 -10.68 9.08
CA PRO A 43 -3.77 -11.18 10.30
C PRO A 43 -3.36 -10.08 11.27
N LEU A 44 -3.09 -8.87 10.74
CA LEU A 44 -2.62 -7.74 11.53
C LEU A 44 -3.76 -6.96 12.18
N ARG A 45 -4.95 -6.96 11.57
CA ARG A 45 -6.15 -6.24 12.08
C ARG A 45 -7.18 -7.12 12.79
N ALA A 46 -6.98 -8.44 12.80
CA ALA A 46 -7.80 -9.38 13.54
C ALA A 46 -7.66 -9.18 15.07
N GLU A 47 -8.53 -9.80 15.86
CA GLU A 47 -8.48 -9.76 17.33
C GLU A 47 -7.10 -10.21 17.84
N GLY A 48 -6.48 -9.40 18.70
CA GLY A 48 -5.10 -9.61 19.18
C GLY A 48 -4.00 -9.25 18.17
N GLY A 49 -4.36 -8.81 16.97
CA GLY A 49 -3.43 -8.36 15.93
C GLY A 49 -2.80 -7.00 16.24
N VAL A 50 -1.63 -6.73 15.66
CA VAL A 50 -0.82 -5.53 15.96
C VAL A 50 -1.48 -4.20 15.56
N LEU A 51 -2.41 -4.22 14.61
CA LEU A 51 -3.18 -3.07 14.15
C LEU A 51 -4.54 -2.95 14.86
N GLU A 52 -4.98 -3.98 15.59
CA GLU A 52 -6.25 -3.95 16.34
C GLU A 52 -6.35 -2.74 17.28
N PRO A 53 -5.29 -2.34 18.02
CA PRO A 53 -5.39 -1.17 18.90
C PRO A 53 -5.53 0.17 18.17
N ARG A 54 -5.41 0.18 16.83
CA ARG A 54 -5.46 1.37 15.97
C ARG A 54 -4.50 2.49 16.39
N ARG A 55 -3.29 2.11 16.82
CA ARG A 55 -2.23 3.04 17.29
C ARG A 55 -1.10 3.13 16.27
N LEU A 56 -0.92 4.33 15.71
CA LEU A 56 0.12 4.57 14.68
C LEU A 56 1.53 4.19 15.16
N LEU A 57 1.88 4.49 16.40
CA LEU A 57 3.18 4.13 16.97
C LEU A 57 3.38 2.61 17.05
N THR A 58 2.34 1.84 17.35
CA THR A 58 2.40 0.37 17.39
C THR A 58 2.66 -0.18 15.99
N ALA A 59 1.92 0.31 14.99
CA ALA A 59 2.12 -0.06 13.60
C ALA A 59 3.54 0.25 13.11
N LEU A 60 4.06 1.45 13.40
CA LEU A 60 5.41 1.85 13.00
C LEU A 60 6.50 1.02 13.71
N ARG A 61 6.31 0.66 14.98
CA ARG A 61 7.23 -0.24 15.70
C ARG A 61 7.24 -1.62 15.09
N HIS A 62 6.09 -2.15 14.70
CA HIS A 62 5.98 -3.43 14.01
C HIS A 62 6.74 -3.41 12.68
N VAL A 63 6.52 -2.39 11.86
CA VAL A 63 7.25 -2.18 10.60
C VAL A 63 8.76 -2.11 10.85
N ARG A 64 9.20 -1.36 11.87
CA ARG A 64 10.61 -1.26 12.22
C ARG A 64 11.20 -2.60 12.66
N ALA A 65 10.47 -3.36 13.48
CA ALA A 65 10.88 -4.68 13.94
C ALA A 65 10.98 -5.70 12.79
N ALA A 66 10.13 -5.58 11.77
CA ALA A 66 10.18 -6.38 10.56
C ALA A 66 11.37 -6.03 9.63
N GLY A 67 12.11 -4.94 9.89
CA GLY A 67 13.21 -4.47 9.05
C GLY A 67 12.83 -3.35 8.06
N GLY A 68 11.65 -2.75 8.21
CA GLY A 68 11.16 -1.65 7.37
C GLY A 68 9.95 -2.02 6.53
N PHE A 69 9.42 -1.05 5.78
CA PHE A 69 8.19 -1.22 5.00
C PHE A 69 8.29 -2.28 3.92
N GLU A 70 9.44 -2.38 3.23
CA GLU A 70 9.64 -3.40 2.21
C GLU A 70 9.66 -4.80 2.81
N ALA A 71 10.39 -5.02 3.91
CA ALA A 71 10.44 -6.31 4.58
C ALA A 71 9.09 -6.72 5.17
N ALA A 72 8.36 -5.77 5.78
CA ALA A 72 7.00 -5.99 6.25
C ALA A 72 6.04 -6.38 5.11
N ALA A 73 6.10 -5.68 3.98
CA ALA A 73 5.30 -6.03 2.81
C ALA A 73 5.71 -7.38 2.20
N ASN A 74 7.01 -7.71 2.20
CA ASN A 74 7.48 -9.00 1.72
C ASN A 74 6.93 -10.18 2.54
N ALA A 75 6.78 -10.00 3.84
CA ALA A 75 6.16 -11.01 4.71
C ALA A 75 4.67 -11.23 4.41
N LEU A 76 3.98 -10.23 3.84
CA LEU A 76 2.53 -10.30 3.56
C LEU A 76 2.22 -10.65 2.10
N LEU A 77 3.03 -10.17 1.15
CA LEU A 77 2.76 -10.23 -0.29
C LEU A 77 3.72 -11.13 -1.05
N GLY A 78 4.73 -11.68 -0.38
CA GLY A 78 5.85 -12.39 -1.01
C GLY A 78 6.97 -11.44 -1.46
N PRO A 79 8.05 -11.96 -2.06
CA PRO A 79 9.23 -11.18 -2.38
C PRO A 79 8.94 -10.04 -3.38
N SER A 80 9.50 -8.87 -3.09
CA SER A 80 9.46 -7.70 -3.94
C SER A 80 10.29 -7.88 -5.22
N LYS A 81 9.91 -7.12 -6.25
CA LYS A 81 10.73 -6.82 -7.42
C LYS A 81 11.25 -5.39 -7.34
N PRO A 82 12.29 -5.02 -8.11
CA PRO A 82 12.71 -3.64 -8.24
C PRO A 82 11.54 -2.73 -8.65
N GLY A 83 11.41 -1.56 -8.04
CA GLY A 83 10.26 -0.66 -8.24
C GLY A 83 9.96 -0.32 -9.69
N LEU A 84 10.99 -0.15 -10.53
CA LEU A 84 10.84 0.14 -11.96
C LEU A 84 10.28 -1.03 -12.79
N CYS A 85 10.22 -2.23 -12.22
CA CYS A 85 9.57 -3.39 -12.85
C CYS A 85 8.07 -3.48 -12.55
N ALA A 86 7.50 -2.52 -11.82
CA ALA A 86 6.07 -2.47 -11.56
C ALA A 86 5.29 -2.35 -12.87
N GLN A 87 4.23 -3.14 -12.98
CA GLN A 87 3.25 -3.04 -14.06
C GLN A 87 1.96 -2.43 -13.53
N ARG A 88 1.11 -1.97 -14.45
CA ARG A 88 -0.18 -1.41 -14.08
C ARG A 88 -0.97 -2.40 -13.21
N GLY A 89 -1.43 -1.95 -12.04
CA GLY A 89 -2.12 -2.76 -11.03
C GLY A 89 -1.21 -3.34 -9.95
N ASP A 90 0.11 -3.21 -10.03
CA ASP A 90 1.00 -3.70 -8.98
C ASP A 90 0.99 -2.79 -7.76
N VAL A 91 1.11 -3.38 -6.57
CA VAL A 91 1.40 -2.62 -5.35
C VAL A 91 2.85 -2.15 -5.42
N VAL A 92 3.07 -0.90 -5.04
CA VAL A 92 4.39 -0.25 -5.08
C VAL A 92 4.67 0.43 -3.75
N LEU A 93 5.88 0.26 -3.25
CA LEU A 93 6.45 1.09 -2.20
C LEU A 93 7.25 2.21 -2.87
N ALA A 94 6.88 3.46 -2.62
CA ALA A 94 7.51 4.63 -3.23
C ALA A 94 8.08 5.58 -2.18
N ARG A 95 9.14 6.31 -2.57
CA ARG A 95 9.68 7.44 -1.80
C ARG A 95 8.84 8.67 -2.09
N SER A 96 8.08 9.12 -1.11
CA SER A 96 7.24 10.31 -1.25
C SER A 96 7.98 11.62 -0.94
N GLY A 97 9.17 11.53 -0.32
CA GLY A 97 9.88 12.70 0.20
C GLY A 97 9.13 13.42 1.32
N GLY A 98 8.31 12.70 2.09
CA GLY A 98 7.49 13.26 3.17
C GLY A 98 6.16 13.84 2.72
N ARG A 99 5.88 13.88 1.41
CA ARG A 99 4.60 14.33 0.85
C ARG A 99 3.45 13.37 1.19
N ILE A 100 3.75 12.07 1.30
CA ILE A 100 2.81 10.98 1.60
C ILE A 100 3.49 10.06 2.63
N GLY A 101 2.84 9.75 3.75
CA GLY A 101 3.55 9.06 4.84
C GLY A 101 4.56 9.98 5.54
N ARG A 102 4.03 11.03 6.17
CA ARG A 102 4.77 12.11 6.86
C ARG A 102 5.84 11.61 7.86
N VAL A 103 5.70 10.39 8.36
CA VAL A 103 6.57 9.82 9.40
C VAL A 103 7.80 9.10 8.84
N SER A 104 7.69 8.48 7.66
CA SER A 104 8.76 7.61 7.13
C SER A 104 9.32 8.07 5.78
N GLY A 105 8.66 9.04 5.13
CA GLY A 105 8.99 9.45 3.76
C GLY A 105 8.70 8.39 2.70
N HIS A 106 8.07 7.28 3.09
CA HIS A 106 7.64 6.20 2.21
C HIS A 106 6.12 6.07 2.25
N CYS A 107 5.56 5.60 1.14
CA CYS A 107 4.15 5.28 1.03
C CYS A 107 3.92 4.08 0.14
N PHE A 108 2.84 3.34 0.41
CA PHE A 108 2.32 2.37 -0.54
C PHE A 108 1.38 3.04 -1.54
N GLY A 109 1.31 2.47 -2.72
CA GLY A 109 0.41 2.87 -3.78
C GLY A 109 0.25 1.78 -4.82
N ILE A 110 -0.47 2.10 -5.89
CA ILE A 110 -0.73 1.19 -7.00
C ILE A 110 -0.17 1.81 -8.28
N CYS A 111 0.59 1.02 -9.05
CA CYS A 111 1.10 1.46 -10.33
C CYS A 111 -0.06 1.65 -11.33
N THR A 112 -0.16 2.82 -11.95
CA THR A 112 -1.13 3.14 -13.00
C THR A 112 -0.50 3.18 -14.40
N GLY A 113 0.73 2.67 -14.53
CA GLY A 113 1.54 2.72 -15.75
C GLY A 113 2.81 3.54 -15.52
N THR A 114 2.75 4.85 -15.76
CA THR A 114 3.89 5.77 -15.57
C THR A 114 3.93 6.43 -14.18
N HIS A 115 2.90 6.21 -13.37
CA HIS A 115 2.72 6.81 -12.06
C HIS A 115 2.34 5.76 -11.00
N VAL A 116 2.50 6.15 -9.74
CA VAL A 116 2.06 5.41 -8.56
C VAL A 116 0.97 6.23 -7.87
N ALA A 117 -0.26 5.73 -7.90
CA ALA A 117 -1.38 6.32 -7.17
C ALA A 117 -1.27 5.97 -5.68
N ALA A 118 -1.19 6.97 -4.82
CA ALA A 118 -1.06 6.79 -3.37
C ALA A 118 -1.95 7.79 -2.62
N LEU A 119 -2.61 7.32 -1.56
CA LEU A 119 -3.44 8.17 -0.71
C LEU A 119 -2.57 9.00 0.25
N GLY A 120 -2.64 10.33 0.11
CA GLY A 120 -2.12 11.30 1.08
C GLY A 120 -3.20 11.78 2.05
N THR A 121 -2.79 12.62 3.01
CA THR A 121 -3.70 13.14 4.06
C THR A 121 -4.83 14.01 3.51
N ASP A 122 -4.56 14.71 2.40
CA ASP A 122 -5.48 15.72 1.87
C ASP A 122 -6.19 15.22 0.61
N ARG A 123 -5.46 14.48 -0.24
CA ARG A 123 -5.94 13.94 -1.51
C ARG A 123 -5.11 12.74 -1.94
N MET A 124 -5.62 12.00 -2.91
CA MET A 124 -4.80 11.07 -3.69
C MET A 124 -3.73 11.84 -4.48
N ASN A 125 -2.52 11.29 -4.51
CA ASN A 125 -1.39 11.84 -5.24
C ASN A 125 -0.86 10.79 -6.22
N PHE A 126 -0.28 11.28 -7.31
CA PHE A 126 0.37 10.46 -8.32
C PHE A 126 1.87 10.77 -8.29
N LEU A 127 2.65 9.83 -7.75
CA LEU A 127 4.10 9.92 -7.75
C LEU A 127 4.64 9.37 -9.09
N PRO A 128 5.74 9.90 -9.65
CA PRO A 128 6.33 9.30 -10.83
C PRO A 128 6.81 7.88 -10.50
N LEU A 129 6.75 6.95 -11.47
CA LEU A 129 7.23 5.57 -11.27
C LEU A 129 8.72 5.52 -10.87
N THR A 130 9.50 6.52 -11.24
CA THR A 130 10.92 6.66 -10.83
C THR A 130 11.11 6.82 -9.32
N ALA A 131 10.06 7.12 -8.56
CA ALA A 131 10.09 7.13 -7.09
C ALA A 131 9.87 5.73 -6.47
N ALA A 132 9.54 4.72 -7.27
CA ALA A 132 9.31 3.35 -6.81
C ALA A 132 10.60 2.70 -6.32
N VAL A 133 10.53 2.11 -5.13
CA VAL A 133 11.62 1.34 -4.51
C VAL A 133 11.42 -0.15 -4.75
N ALA A 134 10.20 -0.62 -4.48
CA ALA A 134 9.83 -2.03 -4.55
C ALA A 134 8.42 -2.19 -5.12
N ALA A 135 8.17 -3.33 -5.78
CA ALA A 135 6.89 -3.65 -6.39
C ALA A 135 6.47 -5.10 -6.14
N TRP A 136 5.17 -5.34 -5.99
CA TRP A 136 4.55 -6.65 -5.81
C TRP A 136 3.44 -6.87 -6.83
N ARG A 137 3.44 -8.06 -7.44
CA ARG A 137 2.50 -8.38 -8.52
C ARG A 137 1.11 -8.68 -7.96
N SER A 138 0.16 -7.76 -8.04
CA SER A 138 -1.16 -7.95 -7.43
C SER A 138 -1.96 -9.10 -8.08
N ALA A 139 -1.80 -9.33 -9.38
CA ALA A 139 -2.55 -10.35 -10.12
C ALA A 139 -1.93 -11.76 -10.10
N CYS A 140 -0.73 -11.96 -9.57
CA CYS A 140 -0.19 -13.30 -9.35
C CYS A 140 -0.54 -13.75 -7.93
N ALA A 141 -1.22 -14.90 -7.82
CA ALA A 141 -1.25 -15.66 -6.57
C ALA A 141 0.18 -16.07 -6.19
N VAL A 142 0.50 -15.98 -4.89
CA VAL A 142 1.71 -16.58 -4.30
C VAL A 142 1.45 -18.06 -4.11
#